data_AF-A0A9R1UYC2-F1
#
_entry.id   AF-A0A9R1UYC2-F1
#
_cell.length_a   1.000
_cell.length_b   1.000
_cell.length_c   1.000
_cell.angle_alpha   90.00
_cell.angle_beta   90.00
_cell.angle_gamma   90.00
#
_symmetry.space_group_name_H-M   'P 1'
#
loop_
_entity.id
_entity.type
_entity.pdbx_description
1 polymer ?
#
loop_
_entity_poly.entity_id
_entity_poly.type
_entity_poly.pdbx_seq_one_letter_code
_entity_poly.pdbx_strand_id
1 'polypeptide(L)'
;MEKSYEKDLQRVPDCMDFKAIKKMVDFLEKFKTKTENVSASTKPLVHRLIREILDVNLHLKKWSTKVNFVHLIPEMKDKYDKYWGDYAKMSDYVYFAILLDPTMKSQLLFYTFKEMIGSKDEKLSKSEIELKAYEMLYEVERKIEKFFKTYMEKYDMGGSSQQQSSQQVVDCDDDNDFFGNFLNSGGDNLDALKNELIIYLKEPRVTCNKSFYIQSWWKLNGLRFPIVARMAKRISPSIHAQQGLGYHLMNT
;
A
#
# COMPACT_ATOMS: atom_id res chain seq x y z
N MET A 1 -23.07 -12.64 49.57
CA MET A 1 -23.26 -11.24 49.15
C MET A 1 -23.44 -11.23 47.64
N GLU A 2 -24.69 -11.31 47.19
CA GLU A 2 -25.07 -11.08 45.80
C GLU A 2 -24.80 -9.62 45.46
N LYS A 3 -23.90 -9.36 44.50
CA LYS A 3 -23.75 -8.02 43.94
C LYS A 3 -25.00 -7.75 43.11
N SER A 4 -26.00 -7.09 43.68
CA SER A 4 -27.18 -6.65 42.92
C SER A 4 -26.73 -5.57 41.93
N TYR A 5 -26.63 -5.97 40.67
CA TYR A 5 -26.39 -5.10 39.52
C TYR A 5 -27.64 -4.25 39.19
N GLU A 6 -28.74 -4.40 39.94
CA GLU A 6 -30.00 -3.67 39.70
C GLU A 6 -29.85 -2.16 39.87
N LYS A 7 -28.87 -1.71 40.67
CA LYS A 7 -28.60 -0.27 40.85
C LYS A 7 -27.88 0.39 39.68
N ASP A 8 -27.23 -0.40 38.82
CA ASP A 8 -26.49 0.12 37.66
C ASP A 8 -27.38 0.28 36.42
N LEU A 9 -28.60 -0.27 36.45
CA LEU A 9 -29.54 -0.27 35.34
C LEU A 9 -30.71 0.68 35.62
N GLN A 10 -30.79 1.80 34.89
CA GLN A 10 -31.94 2.72 34.95
C GLN A 10 -33.26 2.04 34.52
N ARG A 11 -33.19 0.98 33.71
CA ARG A 11 -34.32 0.12 33.32
C ARG A 11 -33.82 -1.24 32.85
N VAL A 12 -34.71 -2.23 32.84
CA VAL A 12 -34.45 -3.54 32.22
C VAL A 12 -34.26 -3.34 30.71
N PRO A 13 -33.19 -3.89 30.10
CA PRO A 13 -32.99 -3.82 28.65
C PRO A 13 -34.15 -4.46 27.89
N ASP A 14 -34.61 -3.79 26.85
CA ASP A 14 -35.68 -4.28 25.98
C ASP A 14 -35.14 -4.79 24.62
N CYS A 15 -36.05 -5.22 23.75
CA CYS A 15 -35.69 -5.76 22.44
C CYS A 15 -34.97 -4.75 21.53
N MET A 16 -35.13 -3.44 21.76
CA MET A 16 -34.45 -2.38 21.01
C MET A 16 -33.00 -2.22 21.46
N ASP A 17 -32.73 -2.37 22.76
CA ASP A 17 -31.37 -2.36 23.30
C ASP A 17 -30.53 -3.50 22.71
N PHE A 18 -31.06 -4.72 22.68
CA PHE A 18 -30.37 -5.87 22.06
C PHE A 18 -30.14 -5.67 20.55
N LYS A 19 -31.08 -5.03 19.84
CA LYS A 19 -30.88 -4.67 18.42
C LYS A 19 -29.76 -3.64 18.26
N ALA A 20 -29.66 -2.66 19.15
CA ALA A 20 -28.59 -1.68 19.14
C ALA A 20 -27.22 -2.33 19.42
N ILE A 21 -27.15 -3.20 20.43
CA ILE A 21 -25.94 -3.97 20.76
C ILE A 21 -25.50 -4.82 19.58
N LYS A 22 -26.42 -5.54 18.93
CA LYS A 22 -26.08 -6.36 17.76
C LYS A 22 -25.46 -5.52 16.64
N LYS A 23 -26.04 -4.35 16.33
CA LYS A 23 -25.46 -3.43 15.34
C LYS A 23 -24.06 -2.93 15.75
N MET A 24 -23.84 -2.71 17.05
CA MET A 24 -22.52 -2.31 17.57
C MET A 24 -21.50 -3.43 17.42
N VAL A 25 -21.87 -4.68 17.70
CA VAL A 25 -21.02 -5.86 17.47
C VAL A 25 -20.64 -5.97 15.99
N ASP A 26 -21.62 -5.89 15.09
CA ASP A 26 -21.40 -5.94 13.63
C ASP A 26 -20.45 -4.81 13.16
N PHE A 27 -20.52 -3.64 13.79
CA PHE A 27 -19.62 -2.52 13.51
C PHE A 27 -18.19 -2.80 13.98
N LEU A 28 -18.03 -3.24 15.22
CA LEU A 28 -16.72 -3.47 15.85
C LEU A 28 -15.99 -4.70 15.30
N GLU A 29 -16.72 -5.71 14.83
CA GLU A 29 -16.14 -6.95 14.28
C GLU A 29 -15.16 -6.70 13.14
N LYS A 30 -15.44 -5.67 12.31
CA LYS A 30 -14.52 -5.25 11.26
C LYS A 30 -13.16 -4.86 11.86
N PHE A 31 -13.13 -3.99 12.86
CA PHE A 31 -11.88 -3.54 13.48
C PHE A 31 -11.11 -4.69 14.10
N LYS A 32 -11.80 -5.59 14.81
CA LYS A 32 -11.19 -6.81 15.37
C LYS A 32 -10.48 -7.62 14.28
N THR A 33 -11.19 -7.93 13.19
CA THR A 33 -10.64 -8.69 12.06
C THR A 33 -9.43 -8.00 11.44
N LYS A 34 -9.47 -6.67 11.29
CA LYS A 34 -8.36 -5.88 10.73
C LYS A 34 -7.15 -5.88 11.64
N THR A 35 -7.35 -5.71 12.95
CA THR A 35 -6.28 -5.78 13.94
C THR A 35 -5.63 -7.15 13.94
N GLU A 36 -6.41 -8.24 13.92
CA GLU A 36 -5.89 -9.61 13.83
C GLU A 36 -5.06 -9.83 12.55
N ASN A 37 -5.53 -9.33 11.39
CA ASN A 37 -4.78 -9.45 10.13
C ASN A 37 -3.43 -8.72 10.15
N VAL A 38 -3.35 -7.59 10.85
CA VAL A 38 -2.12 -6.80 11.00
C VAL A 38 -1.20 -7.43 12.05
N SER A 39 -1.75 -7.88 13.19
CA SER A 39 -0.99 -8.39 14.34
C SER A 39 -0.52 -9.84 14.17
N ALA A 40 -1.25 -10.68 13.45
CA ALA A 40 -0.85 -12.06 13.16
C ALA A 40 0.32 -12.16 12.17
N SER A 41 0.71 -11.05 11.53
CA SER A 41 1.82 -11.04 10.59
C SER A 41 3.16 -10.83 11.29
N THR A 42 4.06 -11.81 11.21
CA THR A 42 5.44 -11.67 11.69
C THR A 42 6.30 -10.73 10.83
N LYS A 43 5.81 -10.36 9.63
CA LYS A 43 6.40 -9.38 8.72
C LYS A 43 5.26 -8.65 8.00
N PRO A 44 4.53 -7.71 8.64
CA PRO A 44 3.44 -7.00 7.98
C PRO A 44 4.00 -6.25 6.78
N LEU A 45 3.79 -6.79 5.59
CA LEU A 45 4.22 -6.12 4.38
C LEU A 45 3.39 -4.83 4.27
N VAL A 46 4.06 -3.68 4.12
CA VAL A 46 3.44 -2.34 4.11
C VAL A 46 2.20 -2.27 3.23
N HIS A 47 2.24 -2.90 2.05
CA HIS A 47 1.10 -2.94 1.15
C HIS A 47 -0.14 -3.62 1.75
N ARG A 48 0.01 -4.66 2.59
CA ARG A 48 -1.12 -5.29 3.29
C ARG A 48 -1.70 -4.33 4.31
N LEU A 49 -0.85 -3.70 5.11
CA LEU A 49 -1.28 -2.71 6.11
C LEU A 49 -2.11 -1.58 5.47
N ILE A 50 -1.65 -1.06 4.33
CA ILE A 50 -2.36 0.00 3.59
C ILE A 50 -3.76 -0.45 3.18
N ARG A 51 -3.94 -1.69 2.70
CA ARG A 51 -5.28 -2.20 2.36
C ARG A 51 -6.19 -2.25 3.58
N GLU A 52 -5.67 -2.71 4.72
CA GLU A 52 -6.48 -2.78 5.94
C GLU A 52 -6.88 -1.38 6.42
N ILE A 53 -5.97 -0.40 6.36
CA ILE A 53 -6.24 1.00 6.72
C ILE A 53 -7.31 1.62 5.80
N LEU A 54 -7.18 1.44 4.49
CA LEU A 54 -8.16 1.97 3.53
C LEU A 54 -9.54 1.35 3.71
N ASP A 55 -9.61 0.05 4.02
CA ASP A 55 -10.87 -0.64 4.30
C ASP A 55 -11.50 -0.20 5.62
N VAL A 56 -10.71 0.19 6.64
CA VAL A 56 -11.23 0.86 7.84
C VAL A 56 -11.91 2.18 7.50
N ASN A 57 -11.29 3.01 6.66
CA ASN A 57 -11.90 4.27 6.22
C ASN A 57 -13.23 4.04 5.49
N LEU A 58 -13.25 3.05 4.58
CA LEU A 58 -14.47 2.66 3.86
C LEU A 58 -15.56 2.19 4.82
N HIS A 59 -15.21 1.43 5.86
CA HIS A 59 -16.15 0.99 6.87
C HIS A 59 -16.69 2.17 7.69
N LEU A 60 -15.85 3.10 8.14
CA LEU A 60 -16.31 4.32 8.82
C LEU A 60 -17.30 5.12 7.95
N LYS A 61 -17.00 5.31 6.66
CA LYS A 61 -17.88 5.99 5.69
C LYS A 61 -19.20 5.24 5.47
N LYS A 62 -19.19 3.90 5.47
CA LYS A 62 -20.41 3.10 5.35
C LYS A 62 -21.33 3.25 6.57
N TRP A 63 -20.76 3.39 7.76
CA TRP A 63 -21.51 3.45 9.01
C TRP A 63 -21.89 4.88 9.45
N SER A 64 -21.25 5.92 8.88
CA SER A 64 -21.60 7.32 9.14
C SER A 64 -23.04 7.67 8.75
N THR A 65 -23.64 6.95 7.79
CA THR A 65 -25.02 7.18 7.34
C THR A 65 -26.07 6.55 8.26
N LYS A 66 -25.66 5.79 9.28
CA LYS A 66 -26.57 5.09 10.19
C LYS A 66 -26.87 5.95 11.41
N VAL A 67 -28.16 6.19 11.67
CA VAL A 67 -28.66 7.03 12.77
C VAL A 67 -28.07 6.67 14.14
N ASN A 68 -27.92 5.37 14.44
CA ASN A 68 -27.39 4.92 15.74
C ASN A 68 -25.90 5.22 15.96
N PHE A 69 -25.19 5.72 14.94
CA PHE A 69 -23.73 5.87 14.91
C PHE A 69 -23.27 7.30 14.69
N VAL A 70 -24.21 8.26 14.62
CA VAL A 70 -23.94 9.67 14.28
C VAL A 70 -22.99 10.37 15.26
N HIS A 71 -22.93 9.92 16.52
CA HIS A 71 -22.00 10.47 17.52
C HIS A 71 -20.68 9.68 17.61
N LEU A 72 -20.72 8.37 17.38
CA LEU A 72 -19.54 7.50 17.51
C LEU A 72 -18.58 7.63 16.32
N ILE A 73 -19.12 7.71 15.10
CA ILE A 73 -18.30 7.69 13.88
C ILE A 73 -17.42 8.93 13.75
N PRO A 74 -17.89 10.17 14.04
CA PRO A 74 -17.03 11.34 14.02
C PRO A 74 -15.79 11.19 14.93
N GLU A 75 -15.95 10.74 16.17
CA GLU A 75 -14.81 10.56 17.08
C GLU A 75 -13.82 9.51 16.58
N MET A 76 -14.31 8.39 16.02
CA MET A 76 -13.44 7.36 15.45
C MET A 76 -12.78 7.84 14.14
N LYS A 77 -13.48 8.66 13.38
CA LYS A 77 -12.98 9.26 12.14
C LYS A 77 -11.91 10.30 12.44
N ASP A 78 -12.04 11.10 13.49
CA ASP A 78 -11.00 12.02 13.95
C ASP A 78 -9.73 11.27 14.35
N LYS A 79 -9.87 10.15 15.08
CA LYS A 79 -8.72 9.28 15.40
C LYS A 79 -8.08 8.72 14.13
N TYR A 80 -8.87 8.29 13.16
CA TYR A 80 -8.35 7.84 11.87
C TYR A 80 -7.62 8.99 11.14
N ASP A 81 -8.26 10.16 11.04
CA ASP A 81 -7.77 11.28 10.23
C ASP A 81 -6.50 11.91 10.81
N LYS A 82 -6.36 11.87 12.14
CA LYS A 82 -5.12 12.26 12.84
C LYS A 82 -3.87 11.56 12.29
N TYR A 83 -3.99 10.29 11.88
CA TYR A 83 -2.87 9.51 11.37
C TYR A 83 -2.92 9.32 9.85
N TRP A 84 -4.11 9.20 9.28
CA TRP A 84 -4.31 8.74 7.91
C TRP A 84 -5.25 9.62 7.05
N GLY A 85 -5.71 10.76 7.56
CA GLY A 85 -6.62 11.67 6.85
C GLY A 85 -5.92 12.80 6.10
N ASP A 86 -4.68 13.08 6.50
CA ASP A 86 -3.83 14.06 5.84
C ASP A 86 -2.68 13.38 5.12
N TYR A 87 -2.94 13.07 3.86
CA TYR A 87 -1.99 12.40 2.99
C TYR A 87 -0.78 13.28 2.68
N ALA A 88 -0.88 14.61 2.77
CA ALA A 88 0.31 15.47 2.69
C ALA A 88 1.29 15.23 3.86
N LYS A 89 0.80 14.72 5.00
CA LYS A 89 1.60 14.35 6.17
C LYS A 89 2.03 12.88 6.18
N MET A 90 1.53 12.05 5.26
CA MET A 90 1.99 10.68 5.15
C MET A 90 3.42 10.63 4.63
N SER A 91 4.17 9.65 5.13
CA SER A 91 5.52 9.38 4.65
C SER A 91 5.50 8.98 3.18
N ASP A 92 6.43 9.54 2.39
CA ASP A 92 6.59 9.20 0.97
C ASP A 92 6.78 7.69 0.74
N TYR A 93 7.34 6.98 1.72
CA TYR A 93 7.49 5.52 1.68
C TYR A 93 6.17 4.75 1.62
N VAL A 94 5.07 5.29 2.16
CA VAL A 94 3.73 4.68 2.05
C VAL A 94 3.30 4.70 0.59
N TYR A 95 3.48 5.83 -0.09
CA TYR A 95 3.18 5.95 -1.52
C TYR A 95 4.07 5.09 -2.38
N PHE A 96 5.37 5.06 -2.08
CA PHE A 96 6.30 4.20 -2.82
C PHE A 96 5.95 2.73 -2.64
N ALA A 97 5.53 2.31 -1.44
CA ALA A 97 5.09 0.93 -1.23
C ALA A 97 3.85 0.56 -2.07
N ILE A 98 2.93 1.52 -2.30
CA ILE A 98 1.77 1.30 -3.17
C ILE A 98 2.19 1.23 -4.63
N LEU A 99 3.03 2.16 -5.11
CA LEU A 99 3.53 2.16 -6.47
C LEU A 99 4.30 0.88 -6.80
N LEU A 100 5.14 0.44 -5.86
CA LEU A 100 5.95 -0.77 -5.96
C LEU A 100 5.17 -2.06 -5.63
N ASP A 101 3.87 -1.98 -5.36
CA ASP A 101 3.03 -3.18 -5.31
C ASP A 101 2.43 -3.43 -6.71
N PRO A 102 2.78 -4.55 -7.37
CA PRO A 102 2.33 -4.85 -8.73
C PRO A 102 0.80 -5.03 -8.85
N THR A 103 0.08 -5.22 -7.74
CA THR A 103 -1.39 -5.34 -7.70
C THR A 103 -2.09 -3.99 -7.51
N MET A 104 -1.34 -2.93 -7.14
CA MET A 104 -1.88 -1.62 -6.79
C MET A 104 -1.47 -0.52 -7.76
N LYS A 105 -0.16 -0.24 -7.84
CA LYS A 105 0.46 0.80 -8.67
C LYS A 105 -0.25 2.16 -8.57
N SER A 106 -0.09 3.02 -9.60
CA SER A 106 -0.67 4.36 -9.66
C SER A 106 -2.20 4.36 -9.59
N GLN A 107 -2.87 3.27 -10.01
CA GLN A 107 -4.34 3.21 -10.00
C GLN A 107 -4.91 3.26 -8.58
N LEU A 108 -4.29 2.56 -7.61
CA LEU A 108 -4.77 2.64 -6.22
C LEU A 108 -4.54 4.04 -5.64
N LEU A 109 -3.36 4.63 -5.88
CA LEU A 109 -3.07 5.99 -5.41
C LEU A 109 -4.06 7.00 -5.95
N PHE A 110 -4.28 6.99 -7.26
CA PHE A 110 -5.24 7.88 -7.91
C PHE A 110 -6.65 7.72 -7.33
N TYR A 111 -7.10 6.48 -7.16
CA TYR A 111 -8.39 6.19 -6.53
C TYR A 111 -8.46 6.76 -5.10
N THR A 112 -7.42 6.55 -4.29
CA THR A 112 -7.37 7.08 -2.93
C THR A 112 -7.38 8.60 -2.90
N PHE A 113 -6.63 9.28 -3.77
CA PHE A 113 -6.59 10.76 -3.83
C PHE A 113 -7.95 11.33 -4.19
N LYS A 114 -8.64 10.74 -5.17
CA LYS A 114 -10.01 11.14 -5.52
C LYS A 114 -10.97 11.03 -4.33
N GLU A 115 -10.96 9.89 -3.65
CA GLU A 115 -11.83 9.67 -2.49
C GLU A 115 -11.56 10.68 -1.37
N MET A 116 -10.28 11.01 -1.12
CA MET A 116 -9.93 12.00 -0.09
C MET A 116 -10.40 13.41 -0.44
N ILE A 117 -10.10 13.87 -1.65
CA ILE A 117 -10.40 15.24 -2.08
C ILE A 117 -11.92 15.42 -2.06
N GLY A 118 -12.65 14.46 -2.63
CA GLY A 118 -14.12 14.49 -2.63
C GLY A 118 -14.75 14.39 -1.23
N SER A 119 -14.06 13.77 -0.26
CA SER A 119 -14.56 13.73 1.13
C SER A 119 -14.25 15.00 1.93
N LYS A 120 -13.28 15.82 1.49
CA LYS A 120 -12.91 17.08 2.17
C LYS A 120 -13.72 18.28 1.67
N ASP A 121 -14.06 18.29 0.39
CA ASP A 121 -14.79 19.40 -0.22
C ASP A 121 -15.85 18.86 -1.20
N GLU A 122 -17.07 18.72 -0.70
CA GLU A 122 -18.22 18.24 -1.46
C GLU A 122 -18.66 19.21 -2.56
N LYS A 123 -18.13 20.45 -2.58
CA LYS A 123 -18.49 21.46 -3.59
C LYS A 123 -17.67 21.34 -4.87
N LEU A 124 -16.55 20.60 -4.85
CA LEU A 124 -15.72 20.41 -6.03
C LEU A 124 -16.46 19.56 -7.07
N SER A 125 -16.39 19.99 -8.32
CA SER A 125 -16.83 19.18 -9.45
C SER A 125 -15.97 17.92 -9.59
N LYS A 126 -16.54 16.89 -10.23
CA LYS A 126 -15.81 15.64 -10.50
C LYS A 126 -14.51 15.87 -11.28
N SER A 127 -14.50 16.81 -12.22
CA SER A 127 -13.30 17.18 -12.99
C SER A 127 -12.23 17.85 -12.15
N GLU A 128 -12.60 18.72 -11.20
CA GLU A 128 -11.64 19.35 -10.29
C GLU A 128 -11.01 18.34 -9.33
N ILE A 129 -11.81 17.39 -8.83
CA ILE A 129 -11.32 16.27 -8.02
C ILE A 129 -10.33 15.42 -8.82
N GLU A 130 -10.65 15.10 -10.07
CA GLU A 130 -9.77 14.33 -10.95
C GLU A 130 -8.46 15.06 -11.24
N LEU A 131 -8.53 16.35 -11.59
CA LEU A 131 -7.34 17.16 -11.86
C LEU A 131 -6.40 17.20 -10.65
N LYS A 132 -6.93 17.54 -9.46
CA LYS A 132 -6.14 17.56 -8.22
C LYS A 132 -5.56 16.19 -7.87
N ALA A 133 -6.30 15.11 -8.11
CA ALA A 133 -5.80 13.76 -7.88
C ALA A 133 -4.65 13.38 -8.82
N TYR A 134 -4.69 13.83 -10.08
CA TYR A 134 -3.58 13.67 -11.03
C TYR A 134 -2.36 14.50 -10.63
N GLU A 135 -2.54 15.74 -10.18
CA GLU A 135 -1.46 16.58 -9.67
C GLU A 135 -0.75 15.92 -8.48
N MET A 136 -1.52 15.40 -7.51
CA MET A 136 -0.96 14.67 -6.37
C MET A 136 -0.22 13.39 -6.79
N LEU A 137 -0.78 12.62 -7.72
CA LEU A 137 -0.12 11.42 -8.25
C LEU A 137 1.19 11.76 -8.94
N TYR A 138 1.20 12.78 -9.78
CA TYR A 138 2.38 13.25 -10.49
C TYR A 138 3.49 13.66 -9.50
N GLU A 139 3.14 14.37 -8.43
CA GLU A 139 4.11 14.71 -7.39
C GLU A 139 4.76 13.48 -6.73
N VAL A 140 3.97 12.43 -6.46
CA VAL A 140 4.51 11.17 -5.94
C VAL A 140 5.41 10.49 -6.97
N GLU A 141 4.98 10.43 -8.23
CA GLU A 141 5.75 9.81 -9.33
C GLU A 141 7.11 10.50 -9.50
N ARG A 142 7.16 11.84 -9.49
CA ARG A 142 8.43 12.59 -9.49
C ARG A 142 9.34 12.25 -8.31
N LYS A 143 8.77 12.06 -7.11
CA LYS A 143 9.56 11.74 -5.91
C LYS A 143 10.14 10.32 -5.99
N ILE A 144 9.37 9.34 -6.45
CA ILE A 144 9.88 7.96 -6.60
C ILE A 144 10.91 7.86 -7.71
N GLU A 145 10.80 8.65 -8.78
CA GLU A 145 11.82 8.74 -9.84
C GLU A 145 13.15 9.25 -9.29
N LYS A 146 13.14 10.31 -8.48
CA LYS A 146 14.34 10.80 -7.79
C LYS A 146 14.94 9.73 -6.88
N PHE A 147 14.10 9.06 -6.10
CA PHE A 147 14.52 7.98 -5.21
C PHE A 147 15.11 6.78 -5.98
N PHE A 148 14.51 6.43 -7.12
CA PHE A 148 15.01 5.41 -8.05
C PHE A 148 16.37 5.79 -8.62
N LYS A 149 16.57 7.05 -9.03
CA LYS A 149 17.87 7.54 -9.50
C LYS A 149 18.97 7.37 -8.44
N THR A 150 18.68 7.70 -7.17
CA THR A 150 19.62 7.47 -6.07
C THR A 150 19.95 5.98 -5.88
N TYR A 151 18.99 5.08 -6.09
CA TYR A 151 19.24 3.64 -6.06
C TYR A 151 20.06 3.17 -7.25
N MET A 152 19.82 3.69 -8.45
CA MET A 152 20.66 3.42 -9.62
C MET A 152 22.10 3.80 -9.34
N GLU A 153 22.38 5.06 -8.97
CA GLU A 153 23.74 5.54 -8.68
C GLU A 153 24.48 4.66 -7.65
N LYS A 154 23.76 4.17 -6.64
CA LYS A 154 24.32 3.32 -5.58
C LYS A 154 24.62 1.87 -6.01
N TYR A 155 23.79 1.31 -6.88
CA TYR A 155 23.83 -0.12 -7.21
C TYR A 155 24.34 -0.41 -8.63
N ASP A 156 24.49 0.62 -9.47
CA ASP A 156 25.05 0.56 -10.83
C ASP A 156 26.59 0.69 -10.81
N MET A 157 27.14 1.48 -9.86
CA MET A 157 28.60 1.60 -9.65
C MET A 157 29.27 0.36 -9.01
N GLY A 158 28.52 -0.72 -8.79
CA GLY A 158 28.97 -1.97 -8.16
C GLY A 158 29.35 -3.10 -9.14
N GLY A 159 29.42 -2.82 -10.44
CA GLY A 159 29.82 -3.79 -11.47
C GLY A 159 31.31 -4.23 -11.43
N SER A 160 32.12 -3.68 -10.53
CA SER A 160 33.49 -4.15 -10.29
C SER A 160 33.71 -4.40 -8.81
N SER A 161 33.21 -5.53 -8.32
CA SER A 161 33.86 -6.39 -7.31
C SER A 161 32.87 -7.42 -6.80
N GLN A 162 33.15 -8.69 -7.11
CA GLN A 162 32.61 -9.88 -6.45
C GLN A 162 31.08 -10.06 -6.47
N GLN A 163 30.55 -10.36 -7.65
CA GLN A 163 29.67 -11.53 -7.74
C GLN A 163 30.25 -12.45 -8.81
N GLN A 164 30.65 -13.65 -8.40
CA GLN A 164 30.63 -14.82 -9.27
C GLN A 164 29.17 -15.06 -9.67
N SER A 165 28.67 -14.21 -10.56
CA SER A 165 27.63 -14.59 -11.48
C SER A 165 28.35 -15.46 -12.49
N SER A 166 28.22 -16.78 -12.33
CA SER A 166 28.18 -17.65 -13.49
C SER A 166 27.17 -17.03 -14.45
N GLN A 167 27.67 -16.19 -15.36
CA GLN A 167 27.02 -15.93 -16.62
C GLN A 167 26.84 -17.33 -17.19
N GLN A 168 25.63 -17.86 -17.10
CA GLN A 168 25.20 -18.79 -18.12
C GLN A 168 25.14 -17.93 -19.38
N VAL A 169 26.32 -17.77 -20.00
CA VAL A 169 26.40 -17.73 -21.45
C VAL A 169 25.61 -18.97 -21.84
N VAL A 170 24.40 -18.75 -22.33
CA VAL A 170 23.73 -19.80 -23.08
C VAL A 170 24.64 -19.95 -24.28
N ASP A 171 25.50 -20.95 -24.22
CA ASP A 171 26.27 -21.40 -25.36
C ASP A 171 25.23 -22.01 -26.28
N CYS A 172 24.51 -21.16 -27.00
CA CYS A 172 23.74 -21.59 -28.14
C CYS A 172 24.80 -21.94 -29.18
N ASP A 173 25.15 -23.22 -29.20
CA ASP A 173 25.88 -23.90 -30.25
C ASP A 173 25.02 -23.90 -31.55
N ASP A 174 24.64 -22.70 -31.98
CA ASP A 174 23.92 -22.41 -33.22
C ASP A 174 24.87 -21.50 -34.01
N ASP A 175 25.48 -22.08 -35.05
CA ASP A 175 26.42 -21.50 -36.00
C ASP A 175 25.72 -20.43 -36.86
N ASN A 176 25.15 -19.42 -36.18
CA ASN A 176 24.18 -18.48 -36.70
C ASN A 176 24.67 -17.07 -36.41
N ASP A 177 25.74 -16.71 -37.13
CA ASP A 177 26.42 -15.41 -37.07
C ASP A 177 25.44 -14.23 -37.20
N PHE A 178 24.32 -14.41 -37.91
CA PHE A 178 23.28 -13.40 -38.02
C PHE A 178 22.61 -13.10 -36.67
N PHE A 179 22.24 -14.14 -35.91
CA PHE A 179 21.59 -13.98 -34.61
C PHE A 179 22.58 -13.48 -33.56
N GLY A 180 23.83 -13.96 -33.60
CA GLY A 180 24.92 -13.44 -32.76
C GLY A 180 25.18 -11.95 -33.00
N ASN A 181 25.25 -11.53 -34.27
CA ASN A 181 25.40 -10.12 -34.64
C ASN A 181 24.16 -9.28 -34.29
N PHE A 182 22.95 -9.83 -34.39
CA PHE A 182 21.72 -9.17 -33.95
C PHE A 182 21.70 -8.92 -32.43
N LEU A 183 22.05 -9.92 -31.63
CA LEU A 183 22.14 -9.80 -30.17
C LEU A 183 23.21 -8.79 -29.74
N ASN A 184 24.36 -8.78 -30.43
CA ASN A 184 25.43 -7.82 -30.21
C ASN A 184 25.13 -6.41 -30.78
N SER A 185 24.16 -6.28 -31.70
CA SER A 185 23.67 -5.00 -32.24
C SER A 185 22.60 -4.37 -31.36
N GLY A 186 22.10 -5.07 -30.34
CA GLY A 186 21.21 -4.53 -29.32
C GLY A 186 21.96 -3.55 -28.42
N GLY A 187 21.79 -2.26 -28.68
CA GLY A 187 22.49 -1.16 -28.02
C GLY A 187 22.45 -1.19 -26.48
N ASP A 188 23.49 -0.60 -25.89
CA ASP A 188 23.77 -0.49 -24.46
C ASP A 188 22.51 -0.52 -23.56
N ASN A 189 22.48 -1.50 -22.66
CA ASN A 189 21.48 -1.71 -21.60
C ASN A 189 21.27 -0.51 -20.65
N LEU A 190 22.03 0.57 -20.84
CA LEU A 190 22.03 1.78 -20.00
C LEU A 190 20.75 2.62 -20.15
N ASP A 191 20.15 2.66 -21.35
CA ASP A 191 18.87 3.35 -21.56
C ASP A 191 17.65 2.51 -21.17
N ALA A 192 17.79 1.17 -21.11
CA ALA A 192 16.76 0.28 -20.58
C ALA A 192 16.63 0.41 -19.04
N LEU A 193 17.74 0.59 -18.32
CA LEU A 193 17.74 0.83 -16.87
C LEU A 193 17.14 2.19 -16.48
N LYS A 194 17.43 3.26 -17.24
CA LYS A 194 16.76 4.57 -17.06
C LYS A 194 15.23 4.48 -17.17
N ASN A 195 14.75 3.51 -17.95
CA ASN A 195 13.33 3.29 -18.19
C ASN A 195 12.71 2.18 -17.31
N GLU A 196 13.47 1.49 -16.46
CA GLU A 196 12.98 0.34 -15.68
C GLU A 196 11.73 0.70 -14.85
N LEU A 197 11.81 1.79 -14.06
CA LEU A 197 10.69 2.26 -13.25
C LEU A 197 9.50 2.65 -14.13
N ILE A 198 9.74 3.36 -15.23
CA ILE A 198 8.70 3.80 -16.15
C ILE A 198 7.99 2.61 -16.78
N ILE A 199 8.74 1.60 -17.24
CA ILE A 199 8.22 0.35 -17.80
C ILE A 199 7.36 -0.35 -16.74
N TYR A 200 7.90 -0.55 -15.53
CA TYR A 200 7.18 -1.18 -14.44
C TYR A 200 5.87 -0.46 -14.09
N LEU A 201 5.87 0.87 -14.00
CA LEU A 201 4.66 1.64 -13.67
C LEU A 201 3.60 1.60 -14.78
N LYS A 202 4.02 1.56 -16.05
CA LYS A 202 3.12 1.45 -17.21
C LYS A 202 2.50 0.07 -17.39
N GLU A 203 3.14 -0.97 -16.87
CA GLU A 203 2.59 -2.32 -16.99
C GLU A 203 1.23 -2.47 -16.28
N PRO A 204 0.33 -3.30 -16.83
CA PRO A 204 -0.93 -3.63 -16.17
C PRO A 204 -0.72 -4.14 -14.74
N ARG A 205 -1.74 -3.92 -13.90
CA ARG A 205 -1.75 -4.48 -12.55
C ARG A 205 -1.90 -5.99 -12.61
N VAL A 206 -1.17 -6.67 -11.75
CA VAL A 206 -1.33 -8.11 -11.54
C VAL A 206 -2.63 -8.35 -10.79
N THR A 207 -3.41 -9.35 -11.23
CA THR A 207 -4.61 -9.77 -10.54
C THR A 207 -4.26 -10.35 -9.17
N CYS A 208 -4.76 -9.72 -8.10
CA CYS A 208 -4.60 -10.21 -6.75
C CYS A 208 -5.62 -11.33 -6.50
N ASN A 209 -5.16 -12.57 -6.40
CA ASN A 209 -5.95 -13.72 -5.94
C ASN A 209 -5.43 -14.23 -4.58
N LYS A 210 -6.14 -15.16 -3.94
CA LYS A 210 -5.76 -15.67 -2.61
C LYS A 210 -4.37 -16.34 -2.58
N SER A 211 -3.86 -16.80 -3.71
CA SER A 211 -2.53 -17.41 -3.88
C SER A 211 -1.43 -16.40 -4.24
N PHE A 212 -1.74 -15.11 -4.37
CA PHE A 212 -0.75 -14.12 -4.78
C PHE A 212 0.19 -13.76 -3.63
N TYR A 213 1.48 -14.11 -3.79
CA TYR A 213 2.55 -13.71 -2.89
C TYR A 213 3.47 -12.72 -3.60
N ILE A 214 3.40 -11.44 -3.21
CA ILE A 214 4.23 -10.36 -3.77
C ILE A 214 5.73 -10.65 -3.71
N GLN A 215 6.21 -11.38 -2.69
CA GLN A 215 7.61 -11.78 -2.57
C GLN A 215 8.00 -12.75 -3.67
N SER A 216 7.13 -13.72 -3.99
CA SER A 216 7.34 -14.67 -5.07
C SER A 216 7.30 -13.96 -6.43
N TRP A 217 6.40 -12.99 -6.59
CA TRP A 217 6.34 -12.16 -7.80
C TRP A 217 7.65 -11.40 -8.05
N TRP A 218 8.19 -10.75 -7.00
CA TRP A 218 9.48 -10.05 -7.08
C TRP A 218 10.67 -10.99 -7.26
N LYS A 219 10.62 -12.25 -6.80
CA LYS A 219 11.65 -13.25 -7.09
C LYS A 219 11.70 -13.62 -8.57
N LEU A 220 10.54 -13.74 -9.21
CA LEU A 220 10.44 -14.10 -10.63
C LEU A 220 10.76 -12.91 -11.55
N ASN A 221 10.32 -11.71 -11.19
CA ASN A 221 10.48 -10.51 -12.03
C ASN A 221 11.71 -9.66 -11.65
N GLY A 222 12.45 -10.05 -10.61
CA GLY A 222 13.58 -9.28 -10.09
C GLY A 222 14.76 -9.15 -11.06
N LEU A 223 14.91 -10.11 -12.00
CA LEU A 223 15.91 -9.99 -13.07
C LEU A 223 15.50 -8.95 -14.13
N ARG A 224 14.19 -8.83 -14.39
CA ARG A 224 13.63 -7.87 -15.34
C ARG A 224 13.56 -6.45 -14.76
N PHE A 225 13.37 -6.35 -13.45
CA PHE A 225 13.28 -5.10 -12.71
C PHE A 225 14.26 -5.08 -11.53
N PRO A 226 15.58 -5.06 -11.78
CA PRO A 226 16.60 -5.22 -10.75
C PRO A 226 16.66 -4.07 -9.73
N ILE A 227 16.42 -2.82 -10.12
CA ILE A 227 16.48 -1.69 -9.19
C ILE A 227 15.14 -1.52 -8.45
N VAL A 228 14.02 -1.62 -9.17
CA VAL A 228 12.66 -1.55 -8.61
C VAL A 228 12.43 -2.69 -7.61
N ALA A 229 12.87 -3.92 -7.91
CA ALA A 229 12.76 -5.05 -6.97
C ALA A 229 13.57 -4.82 -5.68
N ARG A 230 14.75 -4.21 -5.78
CA ARG A 230 15.56 -3.84 -4.60
C ARG A 230 14.86 -2.76 -3.76
N MET A 231 14.28 -1.75 -4.40
CA MET A 231 13.48 -0.72 -3.73
C MET A 231 12.28 -1.35 -3.01
N ALA A 232 11.50 -2.20 -3.69
CA ALA A 232 10.34 -2.88 -3.12
C ALA A 232 10.73 -3.73 -1.89
N LYS A 233 11.85 -4.45 -1.98
CA LYS A 233 12.39 -5.25 -0.88
C LYS A 233 12.89 -4.40 0.30
N ARG A 234 13.39 -3.19 0.07
CA ARG A 234 13.87 -2.28 1.13
C ARG A 234 12.75 -1.48 1.78
N ILE A 235 11.74 -1.05 1.03
CA ILE A 235 10.61 -0.30 1.57
C ILE A 235 9.70 -1.21 2.40
N SER A 236 9.53 -2.47 2.00
CA SER A 236 8.65 -3.41 2.72
C SER A 236 9.01 -3.64 4.20
N PRO A 237 10.29 -3.68 4.63
CA PRO A 237 10.68 -3.75 6.05
C PRO A 237 10.92 -2.40 6.74
N SER A 238 11.28 -1.34 6.00
CA SER A 238 11.88 -0.13 6.61
C SER A 238 10.87 0.78 7.34
N ILE A 239 9.58 0.69 7.04
CA ILE A 239 8.56 1.47 7.76
C ILE A 239 8.40 0.99 9.21
N HIS A 240 8.78 -0.26 9.53
CA HIS A 240 8.70 -0.78 10.90
C HIS A 240 9.68 -0.11 11.85
N ALA A 241 10.84 0.35 11.34
CA ALA A 241 11.82 1.08 12.14
C ALA A 241 11.36 2.51 12.47
N GLN A 242 10.50 3.11 11.64
CA GLN A 242 9.90 4.43 11.91
C GLN A 242 8.57 4.34 12.68
N GLN A 243 8.00 3.14 12.82
CA GLN A 243 6.75 2.87 13.53
C GLN A 243 6.94 2.14 14.86
N GLY A 244 8.05 2.37 15.57
CA GLY A 244 8.14 2.09 17.02
C GLY A 244 7.03 2.77 17.84
N LEU A 245 6.24 3.66 17.23
CA LEU A 245 5.05 4.30 17.79
C LEU A 245 3.73 3.53 17.56
N GLY A 246 3.71 2.51 16.69
CA GLY A 246 2.49 1.73 16.38
C GLY A 246 2.10 0.74 17.47
N TYR A 247 3.06 0.26 18.27
CA TYR A 247 2.82 -0.65 19.39
C TYR A 247 2.04 0.00 20.54
N HIS A 248 2.06 1.35 20.64
CA HIS A 248 1.31 2.06 21.69
C HIS A 248 -0.17 2.27 21.36
N LEU A 249 -0.60 2.10 20.10
CA LEU A 249 -1.99 2.29 19.69
C LEU A 249 -2.84 1.01 19.75
N MET A 250 -2.24 -0.14 20.07
CA MET A 250 -2.97 -1.41 20.22
C MET A 250 -3.29 -1.77 21.68
N ASN A 251 -2.82 -0.98 22.66
CA ASN A 251 -2.99 -1.26 24.10
C ASN A 251 -3.49 -0.06 24.92
N THR A 252 -4.28 0.83 24.32
CA THR A 252 -5.06 1.87 25.03
C THR A 252 -6.40 2.07 24.33
#